data_AF-A0A1I7UWE3-F1
#
_entry.id   AF-A0A1I7UWE3-F1
#
_cell.length_a   1.000
_cell.length_b   1.000
_cell.length_c   1.000
_cell.angle_alpha   90.00
_cell.angle_beta   90.00
_cell.angle_gamma   90.00
#
_symmetry.space_group_name_H-M   'P 1'
#
loop_
_entity.id
_entity.type
_entity.pdbx_description
1 polymer ?
#
loop_
_entity_poly.entity_id
_entity_poly.type
_entity_poly.pdbx_seq_one_letter_code
_entity_poly.pdbx_strand_id
1 'polypeptide(L)'
;MISSSSAYSVNCRSGLVKDEIRKCTKTVHDFQDSHQRMDGNRWLEPSVSRELNAKCEDAMNCLHLLDSCSVFEDDDILWLEDFCDSYQFLTGNFYECALKIDKNQRDPCVQHYLVNSPYFMLGTSSERCQMLKSDGSCVKSVINSTCSPSSSNEFQNLLDRQMIRMKC
;
A
#
# COMPACT_ATOMS: atom_id res chain seq x y z
N MET A 1 2.26 -40.12 12.78
CA MET A 1 0.98 -39.44 12.56
C MET A 1 1.22 -38.34 11.53
N ILE A 2 0.90 -38.59 10.27
CA ILE A 2 1.03 -37.59 9.19
C ILE A 2 -0.33 -36.91 9.09
N SER A 3 -0.41 -35.67 9.58
CA SER A 3 -1.61 -34.85 9.45
C SER A 3 -1.67 -34.36 8.01
N SER A 4 -2.52 -34.99 7.21
CA SER A 4 -2.88 -34.57 5.87
C SER A 4 -3.77 -33.33 5.98
N SER A 5 -3.17 -32.15 5.90
CA SER A 5 -3.90 -30.92 5.64
C SER A 5 -4.49 -31.01 4.22
N SER A 6 -5.80 -31.26 4.15
CA SER A 6 -6.56 -31.18 2.92
C SER A 6 -6.48 -29.75 2.37
N ALA A 7 -5.54 -29.51 1.45
CA ALA A 7 -5.53 -28.32 0.63
C ALA A 7 -6.78 -28.36 -0.23
N TYR A 8 -7.81 -27.61 0.17
CA TYR A 8 -8.96 -27.34 -0.69
C TYR A 8 -8.44 -26.62 -1.93
N SER A 9 -8.36 -27.36 -3.04
CA SER A 9 -8.04 -26.80 -4.36
C SER A 9 -9.22 -25.95 -4.81
N VAL A 10 -9.04 -24.63 -4.87
CA VAL A 10 -10.05 -23.70 -5.40
C VAL A 10 -10.17 -23.93 -6.90
N ASN A 11 -11.36 -24.33 -7.36
CA ASN A 11 -11.61 -24.44 -8.80
C ASN A 11 -11.92 -23.06 -9.39
N CYS A 12 -10.87 -22.39 -9.86
CA CYS A 12 -10.91 -21.06 -10.47
C CYS A 12 -11.76 -20.96 -11.73
N ARG A 13 -12.19 -22.10 -12.31
CA ARG A 13 -13.06 -22.15 -13.49
C ARG A 13 -14.54 -22.32 -13.13
N SER A 14 -14.87 -22.55 -11.85
CA SER A 14 -16.26 -22.67 -11.40
C SER A 14 -17.02 -21.34 -11.54
N GLY A 15 -18.33 -21.40 -11.76
CA GLY A 15 -19.17 -20.19 -11.89
C GLY A 15 -19.11 -19.29 -10.65
N LEU A 16 -19.12 -19.90 -9.46
CA LEU A 16 -19.00 -19.18 -8.19
C LEU A 16 -17.67 -18.43 -8.07
N VAL A 17 -16.54 -19.08 -8.39
CA VAL A 17 -15.23 -18.41 -8.33
C VAL A 17 -15.11 -17.34 -9.42
N LYS A 18 -15.73 -17.52 -10.60
CA LYS A 18 -15.77 -16.47 -11.64
C LYS A 18 -16.54 -15.22 -11.19
N ASP A 19 -17.63 -15.39 -10.44
CA ASP A 19 -18.38 -14.24 -9.92
C ASP A 19 -17.62 -13.54 -8.79
N GLU A 20 -16.91 -14.28 -7.94
CA GLU A 20 -16.00 -13.69 -6.94
C GLU A 20 -14.81 -12.98 -7.60
N ILE A 21 -14.23 -13.54 -8.67
CA ILE A 21 -13.20 -12.88 -9.49
C ILE A 21 -13.71 -11.52 -10.00
N ARG A 22 -14.91 -11.48 -10.60
CA ARG A 22 -15.48 -10.21 -11.11
C ARG A 22 -15.70 -9.19 -10.02
N LYS A 23 -16.21 -9.61 -8.85
CA LYS A 23 -16.38 -8.73 -7.70
C LYS A 23 -15.04 -8.19 -7.23
N CYS A 24 -14.02 -9.04 -7.10
CA CYS A 24 -12.70 -8.64 -6.65
C CYS A 24 -12.00 -7.71 -7.63
N THR A 25 -12.05 -7.99 -8.94
CA THR A 25 -11.53 -7.05 -9.96
C THR A 25 -12.21 -5.69 -9.84
N LYS A 26 -13.54 -5.67 -9.66
CA LYS A 26 -14.27 -4.42 -9.45
C LYS A 26 -13.82 -3.69 -8.17
N THR A 27 -13.65 -4.39 -7.04
CA THR A 27 -13.19 -3.80 -5.77
C THR A 27 -11.82 -3.14 -5.94
N VAL A 28 -10.87 -3.80 -6.62
CA VAL A 28 -9.53 -3.26 -6.89
C VAL A 28 -9.60 -2.02 -7.80
N HIS A 29 -10.44 -2.05 -8.84
CA HIS A 29 -10.62 -0.89 -9.74
C HIS A 29 -11.31 0.29 -9.03
N ASP A 30 -12.37 0.03 -8.26
CA ASP A 30 -13.08 1.06 -7.49
C ASP A 30 -12.13 1.74 -6.49
N PHE A 31 -11.18 0.99 -5.95
CA PHE A 31 -10.11 1.52 -5.11
C PHE A 31 -9.13 2.41 -5.90
N GLN A 32 -8.61 1.94 -7.03
CA GLN A 32 -7.74 2.74 -7.91
C GLN A 32 -8.40 4.06 -8.33
N ASP A 33 -9.67 4.01 -8.73
CA ASP A 33 -10.48 5.19 -9.07
C ASP A 33 -10.62 6.15 -7.88
N SER A 34 -10.87 5.61 -6.69
CA SER A 34 -11.00 6.40 -5.47
C SER A 34 -9.68 7.08 -5.12
N HIS A 35 -8.56 6.37 -5.28
CA HIS A 35 -7.22 6.91 -5.09
C HIS A 35 -6.92 8.05 -6.08
N GLN A 36 -7.18 7.86 -7.37
CA GLN A 36 -6.97 8.91 -8.38
C GLN A 36 -7.82 10.16 -8.15
N ARG A 37 -9.01 10.02 -7.55
CA ARG A 37 -9.91 11.13 -7.25
C ARG A 37 -9.62 11.83 -5.92
N MET A 38 -8.74 11.27 -5.10
CA MET A 38 -8.33 11.96 -3.88
C MET A 38 -7.52 13.19 -4.23
N ASP A 39 -8.01 14.33 -3.75
CA ASP A 39 -7.18 15.51 -3.58
C ASP A 39 -6.06 15.15 -2.60
N GLY A 40 -4.80 15.28 -3.03
CA GLY A 40 -3.60 14.96 -2.26
C GLY A 40 -3.49 15.70 -0.93
N ASN A 41 -4.40 16.63 -0.64
CA ASN A 41 -4.53 17.34 0.63
C ASN A 41 -5.54 16.75 1.61
N ARG A 42 -6.35 15.76 1.21
CA ARG A 42 -7.50 15.26 2.00
C ARG A 42 -7.36 13.82 2.50
N TRP A 43 -6.31 13.12 2.12
CA TRP A 43 -6.13 11.71 2.46
C TRP A 43 -6.05 11.48 3.99
N LEU A 44 -5.40 12.37 4.74
CA LEU A 44 -5.40 12.34 6.21
C LEU A 44 -6.72 12.77 6.87
N GLU A 45 -7.76 13.16 6.13
CA GLU A 45 -9.06 13.46 6.76
C GLU A 45 -9.67 12.17 7.37
N PRO A 46 -10.16 12.17 8.61
CA PRO A 46 -10.64 10.96 9.29
C PRO A 46 -11.75 10.19 8.57
N SER A 47 -12.60 10.86 7.78
CA SER A 47 -13.61 10.19 6.95
C SER A 47 -12.99 9.52 5.74
N VAL A 48 -12.06 10.19 5.06
CA VAL A 48 -11.35 9.70 3.88
C VAL A 48 -10.44 8.53 4.27
N SER A 49 -9.66 8.72 5.33
CA SER A 49 -8.77 7.69 5.89
C SER A 49 -9.51 6.39 6.23
N ARG A 50 -10.67 6.48 6.89
CA ARG A 50 -11.49 5.29 7.21
C ARG A 50 -12.06 4.60 5.98
N GLU A 51 -12.55 5.36 5.00
CA GLU A 51 -13.08 4.80 3.76
C GLU A 51 -12.00 4.02 3.00
N LEU A 52 -10.78 4.53 2.94
CA LEU A 52 -9.68 3.88 2.21
C LEU A 52 -9.13 2.68 2.94
N ASN A 53 -9.02 2.73 4.27
CA ASN A 53 -8.65 1.55 5.04
C ASN A 53 -9.67 0.42 4.86
N ALA A 54 -10.97 0.73 4.85
CA ALA A 54 -12.01 -0.27 4.57
C ALA A 54 -11.87 -0.85 3.16
N LYS A 55 -11.65 0.00 2.14
CA LYS A 55 -11.43 -0.47 0.76
C LYS A 55 -10.14 -1.30 0.63
N CYS A 56 -9.08 -0.95 1.36
CA CYS A 56 -7.85 -1.72 1.43
C CYS A 56 -8.08 -3.11 2.03
N GLU A 57 -8.81 -3.19 3.14
CA GLU A 57 -9.18 -4.49 3.74
C GLU A 57 -9.99 -5.33 2.77
N ASP A 58 -11.00 -4.75 2.12
CA ASP A 58 -11.84 -5.44 1.14
C ASP A 58 -11.02 -5.95 -0.05
N ALA A 59 -10.13 -5.10 -0.61
CA ALA A 59 -9.30 -5.45 -1.76
C ALA A 59 -8.26 -6.51 -1.42
N MET A 60 -7.58 -6.41 -0.27
CA MET A 60 -6.61 -7.39 0.22
C MET A 60 -7.26 -8.74 0.55
N ASN A 61 -8.44 -8.74 1.16
CA ASN A 61 -9.20 -9.97 1.40
C ASN A 61 -9.57 -10.65 0.07
N CYS A 62 -9.90 -9.85 -0.93
CA CYS A 62 -10.19 -10.33 -2.28
C CYS A 62 -8.98 -10.98 -2.96
N LEU A 63 -7.79 -10.38 -2.83
CA LEU A 63 -6.56 -10.97 -3.33
C LEU A 63 -6.29 -12.33 -2.67
N HIS A 64 -6.26 -12.39 -1.34
CA HIS A 64 -5.97 -13.62 -0.60
C HIS A 64 -6.97 -14.76 -0.90
N LEU A 65 -8.24 -14.43 -1.16
CA LEU A 65 -9.24 -15.43 -1.55
C LEU A 65 -8.92 -16.10 -2.89
N LEU A 66 -8.22 -15.38 -3.77
CA LEU A 66 -7.96 -15.75 -5.16
C LEU A 66 -6.48 -16.02 -5.46
N ASP A 67 -5.60 -16.08 -4.45
CA ASP A 67 -4.16 -16.34 -4.60
C ASP A 67 -3.87 -17.54 -5.50
N SER A 68 -4.65 -18.63 -5.35
CA SER A 68 -4.49 -19.85 -6.15
C SER A 68 -4.97 -19.75 -7.60
N CYS A 69 -5.59 -18.63 -7.98
CA CYS A 69 -6.23 -18.44 -9.28
C CYS A 69 -5.44 -17.56 -10.26
N SER A 70 -4.33 -16.94 -9.83
CA SER A 70 -3.45 -16.10 -10.68
C SER A 70 -4.25 -15.08 -11.51
N VAL A 71 -5.24 -14.46 -10.88
CA VAL A 71 -6.22 -13.57 -11.53
C VAL A 71 -5.63 -12.17 -11.75
N PHE A 72 -4.76 -11.75 -10.84
CA PHE A 72 -4.09 -10.45 -10.85
C PHE A 72 -2.63 -10.66 -11.21
N GLU A 73 -2.05 -9.67 -11.91
CA GLU A 73 -0.62 -9.67 -12.17
C GLU A 73 0.15 -9.39 -10.86
N ASP A 74 1.36 -9.94 -10.74
CA ASP A 74 2.18 -9.75 -9.54
C ASP A 74 2.40 -8.26 -9.25
N ASP A 75 2.55 -7.42 -10.28
CA ASP A 75 2.72 -5.97 -10.13
C ASP A 75 1.48 -5.27 -9.54
N ASP A 76 0.26 -5.72 -9.87
CA ASP A 76 -0.99 -5.18 -9.30
C ASP A 76 -1.14 -5.55 -7.82
N ILE A 77 -0.74 -6.77 -7.47
CA ILE A 77 -0.72 -7.27 -6.09
C ILE A 77 0.27 -6.47 -5.26
N LEU A 78 1.50 -6.34 -5.75
CA LEU A 78 2.56 -5.58 -5.08
C LEU A 78 2.16 -4.12 -4.89
N TRP A 79 1.54 -3.50 -5.91
CA TRP A 79 1.02 -2.15 -5.82
C TRP A 79 -0.01 -2.01 -4.69
N LEU A 80 -1.00 -2.88 -4.66
CA LEU A 80 -2.08 -2.82 -3.67
C LEU A 80 -1.56 -3.07 -2.25
N GLU A 81 -0.66 -4.04 -2.08
CA GLU A 81 -0.05 -4.35 -0.80
C GLU A 81 0.78 -3.19 -0.23
N ASP A 82 1.64 -2.58 -1.05
CA ASP A 82 2.48 -1.45 -0.62
C ASP A 82 1.64 -0.21 -0.35
N PHE A 83 0.65 0.05 -1.20
CA PHE A 83 -0.26 1.16 -1.00
C PHE A 83 -1.02 1.00 0.33
N CYS A 84 -1.62 -0.16 0.57
CA CYS A 84 -2.41 -0.39 1.77
C CYS A 84 -1.57 -0.42 3.06
N ASP A 85 -0.37 -1.01 3.05
CA ASP A 85 0.55 -0.98 4.20
C ASP A 85 0.99 0.47 4.52
N SER A 86 1.31 1.26 3.50
CA SER A 86 1.66 2.68 3.66
C SER A 86 0.50 3.46 4.27
N TYR A 87 -0.71 3.26 3.75
CA TYR A 87 -1.87 4.02 4.16
C TYR A 87 -2.31 3.68 5.58
N GLN A 88 -2.35 2.40 5.93
CA GLN A 88 -2.63 1.94 7.29
C GLN A 88 -1.59 2.45 8.28
N PHE A 89 -0.31 2.47 7.90
CA PHE A 89 0.73 3.06 8.73
C PHE A 89 0.45 4.54 9.01
N LEU A 90 0.24 5.35 7.97
CA LEU A 90 0.10 6.80 8.06
C LEU A 90 -1.19 7.24 8.76
N THR A 91 -2.24 6.43 8.70
CA THR A 91 -3.56 6.73 9.31
C THR A 91 -3.77 6.04 10.66
N GLY A 92 -2.87 5.13 11.03
CA GLY A 92 -2.87 4.44 12.33
C GLY A 92 -2.09 5.19 13.40
N ASN A 93 -1.22 4.47 14.11
CA ASN A 93 -0.43 5.04 15.21
C ASN A 93 0.51 6.17 14.77
N PHE A 94 0.85 6.23 13.48
CA PHE A 94 1.71 7.28 12.93
C PHE A 94 0.97 8.58 12.60
N TYR A 95 -0.36 8.61 12.73
CA TYR A 95 -1.23 9.69 12.26
C TYR A 95 -0.85 11.08 12.77
N GLU A 96 -0.51 11.20 14.06
CA GLU A 96 -0.10 12.50 14.61
C GLU A 96 1.18 13.05 13.95
N CYS A 97 2.11 12.16 13.60
CA CYS A 97 3.32 12.53 12.90
C CYS A 97 3.03 12.84 11.43
N ALA A 98 2.19 12.04 10.77
CA ALA A 98 1.74 12.28 9.39
C ALA A 98 1.10 13.67 9.25
N LEU A 99 0.24 14.09 10.20
CA LEU A 99 -0.33 15.44 10.21
C LEU A 99 0.70 16.56 10.36
N LYS A 100 1.78 16.35 11.13
CA LYS A 100 2.84 17.35 11.29
C LYS A 100 3.67 17.49 10.01
N ILE A 101 3.94 16.37 9.36
CA ILE A 101 4.68 16.29 8.10
C ILE A 101 3.86 16.92 6.97
N ASP A 102 2.57 16.60 6.89
CA ASP A 102 1.65 17.18 5.91
C ASP A 102 1.51 18.69 6.11
N LYS A 103 1.38 19.19 7.34
CA LYS A 103 1.39 20.65 7.60
C LYS A 103 2.70 21.35 7.22
N ASN A 104 3.80 20.61 7.18
CA ASN A 104 5.12 21.06 6.72
C ASN A 104 5.36 20.75 5.23
N GLN A 105 4.29 20.64 4.43
CA GLN A 105 4.14 20.41 2.97
C GLN A 105 5.15 21.03 1.99
N ARG A 106 6.17 21.76 2.47
CA ARG A 106 7.24 22.38 1.69
C ARG A 106 8.31 21.42 1.20
N ASP A 107 8.43 20.22 1.78
CA ASP A 107 9.46 19.26 1.35
C ASP A 107 9.00 18.43 0.14
N PRO A 108 9.62 18.60 -1.05
CA PRO A 108 9.18 17.93 -2.27
C PRO A 108 9.22 16.40 -2.18
N CYS A 109 10.17 15.83 -1.43
CA CYS A 109 10.30 14.38 -1.28
C CYS A 109 9.15 13.76 -0.46
N VAL A 110 8.57 14.51 0.49
CA VAL A 110 7.41 14.06 1.26
C VAL A 110 6.19 13.97 0.36
N GLN A 111 5.96 14.99 -0.47
CA GLN A 111 4.89 14.98 -1.47
C GLN A 111 5.11 13.88 -2.51
N HIS A 112 6.36 13.68 -2.93
CA HIS A 112 6.71 12.61 -3.86
C HIS A 112 6.43 11.22 -3.28
N TYR A 113 6.87 10.96 -2.05
CA TYR A 113 6.77 9.64 -1.43
C TYR A 113 5.37 9.30 -0.90
N LEU A 114 4.73 10.22 -0.17
CA LEU A 114 3.50 9.93 0.57
C LEU A 114 2.23 10.20 -0.22
N VAL A 115 2.26 11.18 -1.13
CA VAL A 115 1.06 11.64 -1.85
C VAL A 115 1.03 11.08 -3.26
N ASN A 116 2.14 11.21 -3.99
CA ASN A 116 2.18 10.84 -5.40
C ASN A 116 2.66 9.40 -5.63
N SER A 117 3.45 8.85 -4.70
CA SER A 117 4.07 7.51 -4.76
C SER A 117 4.49 7.07 -6.19
N PRO A 118 5.22 7.89 -6.97
CA PRO A 118 5.40 7.66 -8.40
C PRO A 118 6.29 6.46 -8.70
N TYR A 119 7.00 5.93 -7.69
CA TYR A 119 7.75 4.69 -7.81
C TYR A 119 6.87 3.53 -8.29
N PHE A 120 5.57 3.53 -7.98
CA PHE A 120 4.63 2.55 -8.51
C PHE A 120 4.43 2.57 -10.02
N MET A 121 4.66 3.72 -10.66
CA MET A 121 4.50 3.87 -12.12
C MET A 121 5.77 3.57 -12.90
N LEU A 122 6.85 3.16 -12.22
CA LEU A 122 8.13 2.85 -12.87
C LEU A 122 8.11 1.43 -13.43
N GLY A 123 8.62 1.29 -14.66
CA GLY A 123 8.56 0.04 -15.42
C GLY A 123 9.61 -1.00 -15.01
N THR A 124 10.61 -0.64 -14.21
CA THR A 124 11.66 -1.58 -13.78
C THR A 124 11.87 -1.59 -12.27
N SER A 125 12.10 -2.77 -11.71
CA SER A 125 12.43 -2.95 -10.29
C SER A 125 13.64 -2.11 -9.85
N SER A 126 14.65 -1.95 -10.71
CA SER A 126 15.83 -1.13 -10.39
C SER A 126 15.49 0.35 -10.16
N GLU A 127 14.65 0.93 -11.01
CA GLU A 127 14.20 2.31 -10.87
C GLU A 127 13.31 2.48 -9.63
N ARG A 128 12.40 1.52 -9.38
CA ARG A 128 11.57 1.47 -8.16
C ARG A 128 12.44 1.50 -6.90
N CYS A 129 13.45 0.64 -6.84
CA CYS A 129 14.35 0.54 -5.69
C CYS A 129 15.20 1.78 -5.46
N GLN A 130 15.71 2.42 -6.53
CA GLN A 130 16.46 3.66 -6.40
C GLN A 130 15.59 4.79 -5.86
N MET A 131 14.35 4.89 -6.35
CA MET A 131 13.41 5.91 -5.91
C MET A 131 12.98 5.70 -4.46
N LEU A 132 12.60 4.47 -4.08
CA LEU A 132 12.28 4.12 -2.69
C LEU A 132 13.43 4.44 -1.73
N LYS A 133 14.69 4.13 -2.10
CA LYS A 133 15.86 4.45 -1.27
C LYS A 133 16.08 5.96 -1.13
N SER A 134 16.02 6.70 -2.23
CA SER A 134 16.25 8.15 -2.25
C SER A 134 15.18 8.89 -1.46
N ASP A 135 13.91 8.67 -1.81
CA ASP A 135 12.78 9.35 -1.19
C ASP A 135 12.59 8.89 0.25
N GLY A 136 12.75 7.60 0.53
CA GLY A 136 12.70 7.05 1.88
C GLY A 136 13.75 7.66 2.80
N SER A 137 14.99 7.85 2.34
CA SER A 137 16.04 8.51 3.14
C SER A 137 15.68 9.98 3.46
N CYS A 138 15.11 10.68 2.48
CA CYS A 138 14.65 12.06 2.65
C CYS A 138 13.50 12.15 3.67
N VAL A 139 12.44 11.35 3.47
CA VAL A 139 11.25 11.31 4.35
C VAL A 139 11.65 10.92 5.77
N LYS A 140 12.53 9.94 5.94
CA LYS A 140 13.07 9.55 7.25
C LYS A 140 13.74 10.72 7.97
N SER A 141 14.50 11.54 7.24
CA SER A 141 15.17 12.72 7.79
C SER A 141 14.17 13.79 8.21
N VAL A 142 13.12 14.01 7.42
CA VAL A 142 12.01 14.94 7.75
C VAL A 142 11.23 14.45 8.98
N ILE A 143 10.94 13.15 9.08
CA ILE A 143 10.28 12.56 10.25
C ILE A 143 11.14 12.76 11.50
N ASN A 144 12.45 12.54 11.39
CA ASN A 144 13.36 12.70 12.52
C ASN A 144 13.38 14.14 13.06
N SER A 145 13.37 15.14 12.16
CA SER A 145 13.37 16.55 12.54
C SER A 145 12.00 17.07 12.98
N THR A 146 10.92 16.53 12.42
CA THR A 146 9.54 17.04 12.64
C THR A 146 8.82 16.33 13.78
N CYS A 147 9.09 15.03 13.97
CA CYS A 147 8.39 14.19 14.93
C CYS A 147 9.34 13.71 16.03
N SER A 148 10.11 12.65 15.76
CA SER A 148 11.06 12.08 16.70
C SER A 148 11.96 11.03 16.03
N PRO A 149 13.10 10.68 16.66
CA PRO A 149 13.90 9.52 16.25
C PRO A 149 13.13 8.19 16.29
N SER A 150 12.18 8.03 17.23
CA SER A 150 11.35 6.82 17.31
C SER A 150 10.45 6.68 16.08
N SER A 151 9.74 7.76 15.72
CA SER A 151 8.91 7.82 14.52
C SER A 151 9.75 7.57 13.25
N SER A 152 10.99 8.07 13.22
CA SER A 152 11.92 7.85 12.11
C SER A 152 12.29 6.36 11.96
N ASN A 153 12.44 5.64 13.07
CA ASN A 153 12.68 4.19 13.06
C ASN A 153 11.43 3.40 12.69
N GLU A 154 10.25 3.81 13.15
CA GLU A 154 8.97 3.19 12.74
C GLU A 154 8.77 3.30 11.22
N PHE A 155 9.07 4.47 10.64
CA PHE A 155 9.06 4.65 9.20
C PHE A 155 10.14 3.83 8.48
N GLN A 156 11.34 3.71 9.05
CA GLN A 156 12.36 2.81 8.48
C GLN A 156 11.85 1.38 8.40
N ASN A 157 11.12 0.89 9.41
CA ASN A 157 10.54 -0.45 9.37
C ASN A 157 9.48 -0.61 8.26
N LEU A 158 8.71 0.44 7.95
CA LEU A 158 7.82 0.44 6.79
C LEU A 158 8.64 0.36 5.49
N LEU A 159 9.63 1.25 5.33
CA LEU A 159 10.49 1.30 4.15
C LEU A 159 11.20 -0.04 3.90
N ASP A 160 11.71 -0.68 4.95
CA ASP A 160 12.39 -1.98 4.85
C ASP A 160 11.44 -3.08 4.34
N ARG A 161 10.18 -3.09 4.78
CA ARG A 161 9.17 -4.03 4.26
C ARG A 161 8.90 -3.80 2.77
N GLN A 162 8.74 -2.54 2.36
CA GLN A 162 8.51 -2.17 0.96
C GLN A 162 9.70 -2.58 0.09
N MET A 163 10.93 -2.33 0.56
CA MET A 163 12.14 -2.75 -0.13
C MET A 163 12.24 -4.27 -0.29
N ILE A 164 11.93 -5.04 0.75
CA ILE A 164 11.89 -6.51 0.68
C ILE A 164 10.84 -6.98 -0.33
N ARG A 165 9.63 -6.41 -0.28
CA ARG A 165 8.52 -6.75 -1.18
C ARG A 165 8.88 -6.48 -2.64
N MET A 166 9.53 -5.35 -2.92
CA MET A 166 9.98 -4.96 -4.26
C MET A 166 11.27 -5.67 -4.74
N LYS A 167 11.84 -6.57 -3.93
CA LYS A 167 13.10 -7.28 -4.21
C LYS A 167 14.26 -6.32 -4.48
N CYS A 168 14.28 -5.23 -3.72
CA CYS A 168 15.43 -4.36 -3.53
C CYS A 168 16.43 -4.96 -2.53
#